data_AF-A0A5E4GL24-F1
#
_entry.id   AF-A0A5E4GL24-F1
#
_cell.length_a   1.000
_cell.length_b   1.000
_cell.length_c   1.000
_cell.angle_alpha   90.00
_cell.angle_beta   90.00
_cell.angle_gamma   90.00
#
_symmetry.space_group_name_H-M   'P 1'
#
loop_
_entity.id
_entity.type
_entity.pdbx_description
1 polymer ?
#
loop_
_entity_poly.entity_id
_entity_poly.type
_entity_poly.pdbx_seq_one_letter_code
_entity_poly.pdbx_strand_id
1 'polypeptide(L)'
;MLHNFAGNVEMYGVLDAIASGPIDARTSENSTMVGVGMSMEGIEQNPIVYDLMSEMAFQHNKVDAKAWIDQYSGRRYGRSVPSIQDAWNILYHTLYNCTDGAYDKNRDVIVAFPDVDPSFISIPPEAFQPNENPVAGRAVLKEITDSFDQPHLWYSTSEVIHALDIFIASGDELSESNAYRYDLVDLTRQALAKYANQLFLKVIEAYQFNDAIGLARHSQKFLGLVEDMDTLLACHDGFLLGPWLESAKKLAQDEEQEKQFEWNARTQITMWFDNTKEEASLLRDYGNKYWSGLLRDYYGPRAAIYFKYLTQSLEWGSEFRLKDWRREWIKLTNDWQNSRKEFPVKSSGNALNTSRWLFDKYLGSSAENIQSLHGAATEIVI
;
A
#
# COMPACT_ATOMS: atom_id res chain seq x y z
N MET A 1 16.72 -1.97 -13.52
CA MET A 1 15.41 -1.60 -12.95
C MET A 1 15.54 -1.51 -11.44
N LEU A 2 15.27 -0.34 -10.87
CA LEU A 2 15.28 -0.14 -9.42
C LEU A 2 13.95 -0.55 -8.80
N HIS A 3 12.82 -0.07 -9.33
CA HIS A 3 11.44 -0.43 -8.95
C HIS A 3 11.05 -0.14 -7.50
N ASN A 4 11.59 -0.86 -6.52
CA ASN A 4 11.16 -0.79 -5.13
C ASN A 4 12.18 -0.06 -4.25
N PHE A 5 11.68 0.79 -3.36
CA PHE A 5 12.42 1.49 -2.31
C PHE A 5 12.07 0.90 -0.94
N ALA A 6 13.10 0.65 -0.12
CA ALA A 6 13.01 0.16 1.26
C ALA A 6 12.21 -1.14 1.52
N GLY A 7 11.83 -1.90 0.49
CA GLY A 7 10.94 -3.06 0.63
C GLY A 7 9.50 -2.68 0.92
N ASN A 8 9.05 -1.48 0.53
CA ASN A 8 7.69 -1.02 0.81
C ASN A 8 6.66 -1.87 0.04
N VAL A 9 5.51 -2.14 0.66
CA VAL A 9 4.49 -3.04 0.12
C VAL A 9 3.38 -2.21 -0.51
N GLU A 10 3.41 -2.09 -1.83
CA GLU A 10 2.43 -1.37 -2.64
C GLU A 10 2.37 -2.03 -4.01
N MET A 11 1.19 -2.25 -4.57
CA MET A 11 1.07 -2.84 -5.90
C MET A 11 1.34 -1.77 -6.95
N TYR A 12 2.54 -1.81 -7.52
CA TYR A 12 3.06 -0.80 -8.44
C TYR A 12 3.87 -1.49 -9.54
N GLY A 13 3.84 -0.91 -10.74
CA GLY A 13 4.71 -1.32 -11.83
C GLY A 13 4.62 -0.41 -13.05
N VAL A 14 5.56 -0.62 -13.97
CA VAL A 14 5.69 0.09 -15.25
C VAL A 14 5.93 -0.92 -16.37
N LEU A 15 5.02 -1.90 -16.49
CA LEU A 15 5.27 -3.11 -17.30
C LEU A 15 5.56 -2.79 -18.77
N ASP A 16 4.96 -1.76 -19.37
CA ASP A 16 5.28 -1.35 -20.74
C ASP A 16 6.72 -0.86 -20.88
N ALA A 17 7.15 -0.01 -19.94
CA ALA A 17 8.51 0.51 -19.91
C ALA A 17 9.54 -0.61 -19.69
N ILE A 18 9.17 -1.67 -18.95
CA ILE A 18 10.02 -2.85 -18.76
C ILE A 18 10.05 -3.70 -20.04
N ALA A 19 8.91 -3.91 -20.68
CA ALA A 19 8.77 -4.75 -21.88
C ALA A 19 9.49 -4.19 -23.11
N SER A 20 9.70 -2.87 -23.17
CA SER A 20 10.41 -2.22 -24.28
C SER A 20 11.78 -1.64 -23.92
N GLY A 21 11.94 -1.11 -22.70
CA GLY A 21 13.06 -0.25 -22.30
C GLY A 21 14.45 -0.84 -22.54
N PRO A 22 14.74 -2.10 -22.14
CA PRO A 22 16.01 -2.76 -22.44
C PRO A 22 16.35 -2.84 -23.93
N ILE A 23 15.35 -3.08 -24.78
CA ILE A 23 15.53 -3.18 -26.23
C ILE A 23 15.73 -1.79 -26.84
N ASP A 24 14.96 -0.81 -26.39
CA ASP A 24 15.11 0.59 -26.78
C ASP A 24 16.52 1.11 -26.46
N ALA A 25 17.01 0.85 -25.24
CA ALA A 25 18.36 1.24 -24.82
C ALA A 25 19.48 0.51 -25.59
N ARG A 26 19.28 -0.76 -25.95
CA ARG A 26 20.27 -1.55 -26.70
C ARG A 26 20.37 -1.12 -28.17
N THR A 27 19.24 -0.76 -28.77
CA THR A 27 19.15 -0.39 -30.19
C THR A 27 19.32 1.10 -30.45
N SER A 28 19.43 1.92 -29.41
CA SER A 28 19.65 3.36 -29.54
C SER A 28 20.97 3.68 -30.26
N GLU A 29 21.01 4.84 -30.91
CA GLU A 29 22.22 5.32 -31.56
C GLU A 29 23.39 5.39 -30.55
N ASN A 30 24.57 4.90 -30.96
CA ASN A 30 25.78 4.86 -30.14
C ASN A 30 25.65 4.09 -28.81
N SER A 31 24.72 3.15 -28.69
CA SER A 31 24.56 2.34 -27.48
C SER A 31 25.85 1.59 -27.12
N THR A 32 26.27 1.73 -25.86
CA THR A 32 27.36 0.96 -25.24
C THR A 32 26.83 -0.03 -24.20
N MET A 33 25.53 -0.34 -24.25
CA MET A 33 24.86 -1.21 -23.30
C MET A 33 25.42 -2.65 -23.38
N VAL A 34 25.93 -3.15 -22.25
CA VAL A 34 26.49 -4.51 -22.12
C VAL A 34 25.62 -5.47 -21.30
N GLY A 35 24.52 -4.99 -20.71
CA GLY A 35 23.63 -5.83 -19.91
C GLY A 35 22.46 -5.07 -19.31
N VAL A 36 21.58 -5.84 -18.67
CA VAL A 36 20.47 -5.37 -17.82
C VAL A 36 20.68 -5.86 -16.39
N GLY A 37 20.03 -5.21 -15.43
CA GLY A 37 20.08 -5.64 -14.03
C GLY A 37 18.86 -5.18 -13.25
N MET A 38 18.66 -5.80 -12.09
CA MET A 38 17.68 -5.40 -11.09
C MET A 38 18.41 -4.92 -9.83
N SER A 39 17.95 -3.82 -9.25
CA SER A 39 18.65 -3.11 -8.16
C SER A 39 17.65 -2.49 -7.18
N MET A 40 16.62 -3.25 -6.85
CA MET A 40 15.63 -2.89 -5.83
C MET A 40 16.28 -2.83 -4.45
N GLU A 41 15.81 -1.93 -3.60
CA GLU A 41 16.25 -1.88 -2.20
C GLU A 41 15.65 -3.01 -1.36
N GLY A 42 14.47 -3.51 -1.73
CA GLY A 42 13.83 -4.68 -1.12
C GLY A 42 13.13 -5.58 -2.14
N ILE A 43 13.06 -6.88 -1.82
CA ILE A 43 12.40 -7.93 -2.62
C ILE A 43 11.10 -8.39 -1.94
N GLU A 44 10.52 -9.52 -2.37
CA GLU A 44 9.31 -10.14 -1.78
C GLU A 44 7.99 -9.36 -1.99
N GLN A 45 7.96 -8.50 -3.00
CA GLN A 45 6.75 -7.81 -3.48
C GLN A 45 6.69 -7.80 -5.02
N ASN A 46 5.51 -7.55 -5.60
CA ASN A 46 5.31 -7.36 -7.05
C ASN A 46 6.03 -8.38 -7.97
N PRO A 47 5.79 -9.69 -7.79
CA PRO A 47 6.51 -10.73 -8.52
C PRO A 47 6.36 -10.61 -10.05
N ILE A 48 5.22 -10.10 -10.55
CA ILE A 48 4.99 -9.87 -11.99
C ILE A 48 6.05 -8.96 -12.63
N VAL A 49 6.47 -7.93 -11.91
CA VAL A 49 7.46 -6.94 -12.37
C VAL A 49 8.83 -7.60 -12.53
N TYR A 50 9.24 -8.40 -11.56
CA TYR A 50 10.53 -9.08 -11.57
C TYR A 50 10.57 -10.27 -12.52
N ASP A 51 9.46 -10.96 -12.70
CA ASP A 51 9.31 -12.04 -13.68
C ASP A 51 9.58 -11.49 -15.08
N LEU A 52 8.85 -10.45 -15.49
CA LEU A 52 9.06 -9.79 -16.79
C LEU A 52 10.48 -9.23 -16.93
N MET A 53 10.98 -8.47 -15.95
CA MET A 53 12.32 -7.85 -16.04
C MET A 53 13.44 -8.89 -16.16
N SER A 54 13.30 -10.04 -15.51
CA SER A 54 14.27 -11.14 -15.61
C SER A 54 14.26 -11.78 -17.00
N GLU A 55 13.09 -11.92 -17.63
CA GLU A 55 12.94 -12.45 -18.98
C GLU A 55 13.57 -11.51 -20.03
N MET A 56 13.49 -10.18 -19.81
CA MET A 56 14.04 -9.19 -20.74
C MET A 56 15.57 -9.31 -20.97
N ALA A 57 16.31 -10.00 -20.10
CA ALA A 57 17.72 -10.30 -20.33
C ALA A 57 17.96 -11.22 -21.54
N PHE A 58 16.95 -12.01 -21.92
CA PHE A 58 17.01 -13.00 -22.99
C PHE A 58 16.25 -12.57 -24.25
N GLN A 59 15.52 -11.45 -24.19
CA GLN A 59 14.74 -10.96 -25.32
C GLN A 59 15.61 -10.16 -26.31
N HIS A 60 15.31 -10.31 -27.60
CA HIS A 60 15.96 -9.55 -28.68
C HIS A 60 15.04 -8.53 -29.35
N ASN A 61 13.74 -8.66 -29.12
CA ASN A 61 12.70 -7.75 -29.59
C ASN A 61 11.86 -7.27 -28.40
N LYS A 62 11.12 -6.17 -28.60
CA LYS A 62 10.14 -5.71 -27.60
C LYS A 62 9.13 -6.81 -27.32
N VAL A 63 8.78 -6.98 -26.05
CA VAL A 63 7.72 -7.90 -25.64
C VAL A 63 6.37 -7.20 -25.74
N ASP A 64 5.36 -7.89 -26.27
CA ASP A 64 3.97 -7.46 -26.14
C ASP A 64 3.52 -7.73 -24.70
N ALA A 65 3.50 -6.68 -23.88
CA ALA A 65 3.18 -6.77 -22.46
C ALA A 65 1.78 -7.38 -22.25
N LYS A 66 0.79 -6.99 -23.06
CA LYS A 66 -0.57 -7.53 -22.94
C LYS A 66 -0.59 -9.04 -23.21
N ALA A 67 0.01 -9.47 -24.32
CA ALA A 67 0.05 -10.90 -24.67
C ALA A 67 0.86 -11.73 -23.65
N TRP A 68 1.87 -11.13 -23.01
CA TRP A 68 2.65 -11.76 -21.95
C TRP A 68 1.83 -11.93 -20.66
N ILE A 69 1.03 -10.91 -20.29
CA ILE A 69 0.16 -10.89 -19.11
C ILE A 69 -1.04 -11.84 -19.27
N ASP A 70 -1.61 -11.93 -20.47
CA ASP A 70 -2.71 -12.87 -20.78
C ASP A 70 -2.34 -14.34 -20.42
N GLN A 71 -1.04 -14.65 -20.38
CA GLN A 71 -0.53 -15.97 -20.02
C GLN A 71 0.05 -16.04 -18.60
N TYR A 72 0.27 -14.90 -17.93
CA TYR A 72 0.94 -14.83 -16.63
C TYR A 72 0.18 -15.60 -15.55
N SER A 73 -1.12 -15.35 -15.41
CA SER A 73 -1.95 -15.97 -14.38
C SER A 73 -2.02 -17.49 -14.53
N GLY A 74 -2.10 -18.00 -15.76
CA GLY A 74 -2.08 -19.44 -16.05
C GLY A 74 -0.77 -20.10 -15.60
N ARG A 75 0.38 -19.47 -15.88
CA ARG A 75 1.70 -19.95 -15.44
C ARG A 75 1.84 -19.89 -13.92
N ARG A 76 1.40 -18.79 -13.31
CA ARG A 76 1.57 -18.51 -11.88
C ARG A 76 0.68 -19.39 -11.01
N TYR A 77 -0.57 -19.63 -11.42
CA TYR A 77 -1.53 -20.37 -10.63
C TYR A 77 -1.59 -21.86 -10.98
N GLY A 78 -0.97 -22.28 -12.08
CA GLY A 78 -0.99 -23.66 -12.56
C GLY A 78 -2.33 -24.08 -13.18
N ARG A 79 -3.25 -23.13 -13.37
CA ARG A 79 -4.55 -23.32 -14.01
C ARG A 79 -4.93 -22.05 -14.76
N SER A 80 -5.41 -22.20 -15.99
CA SER A 80 -5.99 -21.09 -16.75
C SER A 80 -7.46 -20.94 -16.40
N VAL A 81 -7.83 -19.77 -15.90
CA VAL A 81 -9.20 -19.37 -15.58
C VAL A 81 -9.45 -18.07 -16.34
N PRO A 82 -10.36 -18.02 -17.35
CA PRO A 82 -10.54 -16.85 -18.21
C PRO A 82 -10.86 -15.56 -17.45
N SER A 83 -11.74 -15.62 -16.45
CA SER A 83 -12.09 -14.45 -15.62
C SER A 83 -10.87 -13.85 -14.93
N ILE A 84 -9.92 -14.67 -14.50
CA ILE A 84 -8.68 -14.21 -13.88
C ILE A 84 -7.73 -13.57 -14.89
N GLN A 85 -7.75 -13.98 -16.15
CA GLN A 85 -7.03 -13.27 -17.20
C GLN A 85 -7.61 -11.86 -17.39
N ASP A 86 -8.93 -11.71 -17.36
CA ASP A 86 -9.59 -10.40 -17.41
C ASP A 86 -9.18 -9.53 -16.21
N ALA A 87 -9.19 -10.10 -14.99
CA ALA A 87 -8.74 -9.38 -13.80
C ALA A 87 -7.28 -8.91 -13.90
N TRP A 88 -6.37 -9.76 -14.39
CA TRP A 88 -4.96 -9.37 -14.60
C TRP A 88 -4.79 -8.31 -15.69
N ASN A 89 -5.62 -8.31 -16.74
CA ASN A 89 -5.67 -7.20 -17.70
C ASN A 89 -6.12 -5.90 -17.03
N ILE A 90 -7.01 -5.96 -16.03
CA ILE A 90 -7.37 -4.80 -15.23
C ILE A 90 -6.19 -4.29 -14.41
N LEU A 91 -5.53 -5.19 -13.66
CA LEU A 91 -4.37 -4.82 -12.85
C LEU A 91 -3.21 -4.28 -13.70
N TYR A 92 -3.03 -4.81 -14.91
CA TYR A 92 -2.04 -4.33 -15.87
C TYR A 92 -2.20 -2.85 -16.19
N HIS A 93 -3.36 -2.41 -16.67
CA HIS A 93 -3.54 -1.02 -17.08
C HIS A 93 -3.77 -0.05 -15.89
N THR A 94 -3.95 -0.58 -14.68
CA THR A 94 -4.09 0.20 -13.44
C THR A 94 -2.80 0.20 -12.62
N LEU A 95 -2.66 -0.77 -11.70
CA LEU A 95 -1.56 -0.87 -10.74
C LEU A 95 -0.19 -1.00 -11.42
N TYR A 96 -0.13 -1.76 -12.51
CA TYR A 96 1.12 -2.21 -13.11
C TYR A 96 1.57 -1.45 -14.37
N ASN A 97 0.90 -0.34 -14.71
CA ASN A 97 1.32 0.52 -15.82
C ASN A 97 1.22 2.01 -15.46
N CYS A 98 1.92 2.41 -14.41
CA CYS A 98 2.04 3.83 -14.05
C CYS A 98 2.84 4.60 -15.11
N THR A 99 2.31 5.73 -15.58
CA THR A 99 2.95 6.55 -16.64
C THR A 99 3.24 7.99 -16.23
N ASP A 100 2.99 8.37 -14.98
CA ASP A 100 3.18 9.75 -14.51
C ASP A 100 4.64 10.10 -14.16
N GLY A 101 5.53 9.12 -14.18
CA GLY A 101 6.95 9.28 -13.88
C GLY A 101 7.29 9.41 -12.39
N ALA A 102 6.29 9.28 -11.50
CA ALA A 102 6.51 9.27 -10.07
C ALA A 102 7.08 7.91 -9.62
N TYR A 103 7.90 7.94 -8.57
CA TYR A 103 8.36 6.74 -7.90
C TYR A 103 7.48 6.48 -6.69
N ASP A 104 6.95 5.27 -6.59
CA ASP A 104 6.13 4.91 -5.44
C ASP A 104 7.00 4.50 -4.24
N LYS A 105 6.83 5.21 -3.13
CA LYS A 105 7.51 4.97 -1.85
C LYS A 105 6.55 4.51 -0.76
N ASN A 106 5.32 4.15 -1.12
CA ASN A 106 4.17 3.95 -0.24
C ASN A 106 4.05 5.03 0.86
N ARG A 107 3.12 5.95 0.63
CA ARG A 107 2.73 7.00 1.58
C ARG A 107 1.28 6.88 2.00
N ASP A 108 0.71 5.67 1.92
CA ASP A 108 -0.62 5.43 2.46
C ASP A 108 -0.65 5.79 3.94
N VAL A 109 -1.76 6.38 4.37
CA VAL A 109 -1.84 7.03 5.67
C VAL A 109 -1.70 6.05 6.83
N ILE A 110 -2.08 4.77 6.65
CA ILE A 110 -1.89 3.72 7.66
C ILE A 110 -0.42 3.64 8.06
N VAL A 111 0.50 3.71 7.09
CA VAL A 111 1.93 3.52 7.29
C VAL A 111 2.71 4.84 7.41
N ALA A 112 2.11 5.97 7.01
CA ALA A 112 2.75 7.28 6.98
C ALA A 112 1.78 8.39 7.42
N PHE A 113 1.45 8.45 8.72
CA PHE A 113 0.61 9.53 9.25
C PHE A 113 1.26 10.92 9.06
N PRO A 114 0.46 11.96 8.73
CA PRO A 114 0.95 13.32 8.59
C PRO A 114 1.56 13.83 9.89
N ASP A 115 2.80 14.31 9.80
CA ASP A 115 3.51 15.00 10.88
C ASP A 115 3.40 16.53 10.73
N VAL A 116 2.17 17.00 10.56
CA VAL A 116 1.81 18.42 10.37
C VAL A 116 0.54 18.74 11.16
N ASP A 117 0.27 20.03 11.35
CA ASP A 117 -1.02 20.44 11.89
C ASP A 117 -2.16 20.00 10.93
N PRO A 118 -3.19 19.29 11.43
CA PRO A 118 -4.29 18.80 10.60
C PRO A 118 -5.07 19.91 9.89
N SER A 119 -5.03 21.15 10.38
CA SER A 119 -5.63 22.31 9.72
C SER A 119 -4.94 22.71 8.41
N PHE A 120 -3.70 22.27 8.19
CA PHE A 120 -2.96 22.49 6.93
C PHE A 120 -3.14 21.38 5.89
N ILE A 121 -3.80 20.28 6.27
CA ILE A 121 -4.07 19.19 5.34
C ILE A 121 -5.16 19.64 4.36
N SER A 122 -4.80 19.78 3.09
CA SER A 122 -5.74 20.11 2.03
C SER A 122 -6.58 18.88 1.69
N ILE A 123 -7.90 19.03 1.75
CA ILE A 123 -8.86 18.02 1.29
C ILE A 123 -9.12 18.31 -0.18
N PRO A 124 -8.74 17.43 -1.11
CA PRO A 124 -9.09 17.59 -2.51
C PRO A 124 -10.63 17.67 -2.63
N PRO A 125 -11.18 18.57 -3.47
CA PRO A 125 -12.59 18.47 -3.84
C PRO A 125 -12.84 17.05 -4.36
N GLU A 126 -13.92 16.40 -3.92
CA GLU A 126 -14.26 15.02 -4.31
C GLU A 126 -13.96 14.81 -5.80
N ALA A 127 -12.95 13.97 -6.07
CA ALA A 127 -12.48 13.74 -7.42
C ALA A 127 -13.61 13.08 -8.22
N PHE A 128 -14.31 13.88 -9.02
CA PHE A 128 -14.93 13.39 -10.23
C PHE A 128 -13.87 12.61 -11.02
N GLN A 129 -14.32 11.49 -11.58
CA GLN A 129 -13.55 10.47 -12.30
C GLN A 129 -12.40 11.06 -13.13
N PRO A 130 -11.23 10.39 -13.19
CA PRO A 130 -10.08 10.84 -13.97
C PRO A 130 -10.36 10.67 -15.46
N ASN A 131 -11.12 11.60 -16.03
CA ASN A 131 -11.24 11.82 -17.46
C ASN A 131 -11.07 13.32 -17.68
N GLU A 132 -9.86 13.85 -17.44
CA GLU A 132 -9.35 15.02 -18.14
C GLU A 132 -7.88 15.25 -17.80
N ASN A 133 -7.05 15.42 -18.83
CA ASN A 133 -5.63 15.72 -18.73
C ASN A 133 -5.40 17.02 -17.92
N PRO A 134 -4.48 17.07 -16.95
CA PRO A 134 -4.17 18.32 -16.28
C PRO A 134 -3.42 19.26 -17.23
N VAL A 135 -4.06 20.37 -17.57
CA VAL A 135 -3.40 21.51 -18.23
C VAL A 135 -2.36 22.07 -17.27
N ALA A 136 -1.12 22.18 -17.75
CA ALA A 136 0.01 22.72 -17.01
C ALA A 136 -0.23 24.18 -16.56
N GLY A 137 -0.68 24.34 -15.31
CA GLY A 137 -0.72 25.62 -14.61
C GLY A 137 0.64 25.93 -13.96
N ARG A 138 1.20 27.10 -14.26
CA ARG A 138 2.47 27.60 -13.73
C ARG A 138 2.61 27.40 -12.22
N ALA A 139 3.61 26.63 -11.82
CA ALA A 139 4.05 26.51 -10.44
C ALA A 139 4.58 27.86 -9.94
N VAL A 140 3.87 28.46 -8.99
CA VAL A 140 4.42 29.49 -8.12
C VAL A 140 5.24 28.77 -7.06
N LEU A 141 6.56 28.94 -7.12
CA LEU A 141 7.49 28.52 -6.07
C LEU A 141 7.17 29.31 -4.78
N LYS A 142 6.33 28.72 -3.93
CA LYS A 142 6.32 29.02 -2.50
C LYS A 142 7.20 27.96 -1.85
N GLU A 143 8.15 28.35 -1.02
CA GLU A 143 8.90 27.40 -0.20
C GLU A 143 7.90 26.63 0.68
N ILE A 144 7.77 25.33 0.42
CA ILE A 144 6.91 24.42 1.19
C ILE A 144 7.83 23.65 2.13
N THR A 145 7.91 24.07 3.38
CA THR A 145 8.63 23.32 4.42
C THR A 145 7.73 22.38 5.22
N ASP A 146 6.40 22.42 5.04
CA ASP A 146 5.43 21.65 5.85
C ASP A 146 4.19 21.19 5.05
N SER A 147 4.35 20.62 3.85
CA SER A 147 3.21 19.97 3.17
C SER A 147 3.06 18.51 3.57
N PHE A 148 1.83 18.12 3.88
CA PHE A 148 1.41 16.72 3.86
C PHE A 148 1.74 16.09 2.50
N ASP A 149 2.61 15.08 2.51
CA ASP A 149 2.94 14.25 1.35
C ASP A 149 1.75 13.32 1.07
N GLN A 150 0.96 13.63 0.03
CA GLN A 150 -0.27 12.88 -0.24
C GLN A 150 0.04 11.46 -0.74
N PRO A 151 -0.74 10.44 -0.34
CA PRO A 151 -0.61 9.11 -0.90
C PRO A 151 -0.74 9.15 -2.42
N HIS A 152 0.21 8.50 -3.11
CA HIS A 152 0.19 8.42 -4.57
C HIS A 152 -0.96 7.54 -5.05
N LEU A 153 -1.70 8.03 -6.04
CA LEU A 153 -2.79 7.31 -6.71
C LEU A 153 -2.80 7.70 -8.20
N TRP A 154 -2.44 6.75 -9.07
CA TRP A 154 -2.34 6.95 -10.53
C TRP A 154 -3.39 6.15 -11.32
N TYR A 155 -4.31 5.48 -10.62
CA TYR A 155 -5.27 4.55 -11.21
C TYR A 155 -6.66 4.69 -10.59
N SER A 156 -7.66 4.13 -11.28
CA SER A 156 -9.03 4.05 -10.79
C SER A 156 -9.18 2.97 -9.71
N THR A 157 -9.52 3.39 -8.48
CA THR A 157 -9.78 2.44 -7.39
C THR A 157 -10.98 1.54 -7.67
N SER A 158 -11.98 1.99 -8.44
CA SER A 158 -13.16 1.18 -8.78
C SER A 158 -12.82 0.02 -9.71
N GLU A 159 -11.88 0.21 -10.64
CA GLU A 159 -11.42 -0.86 -11.53
C GLU A 159 -10.63 -1.91 -10.74
N VAL A 160 -9.77 -1.48 -9.82
CA VAL A 160 -9.04 -2.40 -8.93
C VAL A 160 -9.99 -3.18 -8.01
N ILE A 161 -11.04 -2.53 -7.49
CA ILE A 161 -12.10 -3.20 -6.71
C ILE A 161 -12.85 -4.21 -7.58
N HIS A 162 -13.12 -3.91 -8.85
CA HIS A 162 -13.72 -4.87 -9.77
C HIS A 162 -12.81 -6.07 -10.05
N ALA A 163 -11.51 -5.85 -10.24
CA ALA A 163 -10.55 -6.94 -10.35
C ALA A 163 -10.54 -7.82 -9.07
N LEU A 164 -10.63 -7.20 -7.89
CA LEU A 164 -10.72 -7.93 -6.62
C LEU A 164 -12.00 -8.78 -6.52
N ASP A 165 -13.14 -8.28 -6.98
CA ASP A 165 -14.40 -9.04 -7.04
C ASP A 165 -14.23 -10.30 -7.91
N ILE A 166 -13.61 -10.16 -9.09
CA ILE A 166 -13.31 -11.29 -9.97
C ILE A 166 -12.37 -12.31 -9.32
N PHE A 167 -11.34 -11.84 -8.59
CA PHE A 167 -10.49 -12.72 -7.79
C PHE A 167 -11.36 -13.49 -6.77
N ILE A 168 -12.11 -12.80 -5.91
CA ILE A 168 -12.96 -13.45 -4.90
C ILE A 168 -13.94 -14.48 -5.51
N ALA A 169 -14.54 -14.17 -6.66
CA ALA A 169 -15.45 -15.07 -7.37
C ALA A 169 -14.73 -16.32 -7.93
N SER A 170 -13.48 -16.18 -8.35
CA SER A 170 -12.66 -17.29 -8.89
C SER A 170 -11.96 -18.10 -7.79
N GLY A 171 -12.17 -17.75 -6.53
CA GLY A 171 -11.50 -18.35 -5.37
C GLY A 171 -11.71 -19.86 -5.24
N ASP A 172 -12.92 -20.36 -5.54
CA ASP A 172 -13.23 -21.80 -5.42
C ASP A 172 -12.39 -22.67 -6.38
N GLU A 173 -11.93 -22.10 -7.49
CA GLU A 173 -11.09 -22.81 -8.46
C GLU A 173 -9.58 -22.72 -8.16
N LEU A 174 -9.15 -21.67 -7.47
CA LEU A 174 -7.74 -21.29 -7.34
C LEU A 174 -7.21 -21.24 -5.90
N SER A 175 -8.07 -21.38 -4.89
CA SER A 175 -7.69 -21.27 -3.47
C SER A 175 -6.61 -22.26 -3.04
N GLU A 176 -6.44 -23.38 -3.75
CA GLU A 176 -5.37 -24.35 -3.49
C GLU A 176 -3.98 -23.81 -3.88
N SER A 177 -3.90 -22.91 -4.86
CA SER A 177 -2.64 -22.30 -5.29
C SER A 177 -2.12 -21.30 -4.26
N ASN A 178 -0.90 -21.51 -3.79
CA ASN A 178 -0.27 -20.60 -2.83
C ASN A 178 -0.03 -19.20 -3.44
N ALA A 179 0.38 -19.14 -4.71
CA ALA A 179 0.59 -17.88 -5.41
C ALA A 179 -0.71 -17.10 -5.57
N TYR A 180 -1.83 -17.79 -5.83
CA TYR A 180 -3.15 -17.17 -5.87
C TYR A 180 -3.56 -16.59 -4.52
N ARG A 181 -3.39 -17.34 -3.42
CA ARG A 181 -3.68 -16.83 -2.08
C ARG A 181 -2.84 -15.61 -1.71
N TYR A 182 -1.56 -15.58 -2.10
CA TYR A 182 -0.71 -14.40 -1.92
C TYR A 182 -1.28 -13.19 -2.67
N ASP A 183 -1.58 -13.33 -3.96
CA ASP A 183 -2.07 -12.21 -4.79
C ASP A 183 -3.44 -11.72 -4.33
N LEU A 184 -4.33 -12.62 -3.89
CA LEU A 184 -5.63 -12.26 -3.34
C LEU A 184 -5.47 -11.42 -2.06
N VAL A 185 -4.56 -11.81 -1.15
CA VAL A 185 -4.27 -11.05 0.07
C VAL A 185 -3.68 -9.68 -0.28
N ASP A 186 -2.73 -9.61 -1.21
CA ASP A 186 -2.10 -8.35 -1.61
C ASP A 186 -3.10 -7.39 -2.27
N LEU A 187 -3.93 -7.90 -3.19
CA LEU A 187 -4.94 -7.11 -3.88
C LEU A 187 -6.03 -6.62 -2.93
N THR A 188 -6.44 -7.46 -1.97
CA THR A 188 -7.39 -7.05 -0.93
C THR A 188 -6.77 -5.95 -0.04
N ARG A 189 -5.52 -6.12 0.39
CA ARG A 189 -4.78 -5.12 1.17
C ARG A 189 -4.68 -3.81 0.39
N GLN A 190 -4.32 -3.87 -0.89
CA GLN A 190 -4.19 -2.72 -1.77
C GLN A 190 -5.49 -1.91 -1.86
N ALA A 191 -6.62 -2.56 -2.13
CA ALA A 191 -7.92 -1.91 -2.20
C ALA A 191 -8.32 -1.26 -0.86
N LEU A 192 -8.10 -1.97 0.25
CA LEU A 192 -8.40 -1.47 1.59
C LEU A 192 -7.47 -0.34 2.04
N ALA A 193 -6.20 -0.32 1.61
CA ALA A 193 -5.27 0.76 1.92
C ALA A 193 -5.69 2.07 1.25
N LYS A 194 -6.14 2.01 -0.02
CA LYS A 194 -6.70 3.19 -0.70
C LYS A 194 -8.02 3.64 -0.10
N TYR A 195 -8.87 2.70 0.34
CA TYR A 195 -10.05 3.02 1.14
C TYR A 195 -9.69 3.73 2.46
N ALA A 196 -8.61 3.31 3.13
CA ALA A 196 -8.14 3.95 4.36
C ALA A 196 -7.71 5.40 4.13
N ASN A 197 -7.06 5.71 3.01
CA ASN A 197 -6.71 7.08 2.63
C ASN A 197 -7.97 7.97 2.49
N GLN A 198 -9.01 7.47 1.81
CA GLN A 198 -10.28 8.19 1.68
C GLN A 198 -10.96 8.40 3.04
N LEU A 199 -10.95 7.36 3.89
CA LEU A 199 -11.54 7.42 5.22
C LEU A 199 -10.80 8.42 6.13
N PHE A 200 -9.48 8.50 6.02
CA PHE A 200 -8.68 9.50 6.72
C PHE A 200 -9.01 10.92 6.27
N LEU A 201 -9.21 11.17 4.98
CA LEU A 201 -9.65 12.49 4.52
C LEU A 201 -11.01 12.88 5.13
N LYS A 202 -11.94 11.94 5.31
CA LYS A 202 -13.20 12.18 6.02
C LYS A 202 -13.01 12.47 7.51
N VAL A 203 -11.98 11.90 8.14
CA VAL A 203 -11.58 12.25 9.52
C VAL A 203 -11.09 13.70 9.58
N ILE A 204 -10.21 14.09 8.66
CA ILE A 204 -9.68 15.46 8.58
C ILE A 204 -10.79 16.47 8.28
N GLU A 205 -11.70 16.13 7.36
CA GLU A 205 -12.87 16.93 7.04
C GLU A 205 -13.74 17.18 8.28
N ALA A 206 -14.13 16.12 8.97
CA ALA A 206 -14.93 16.23 10.19
C ALA A 206 -14.23 17.08 11.26
N TYR A 207 -12.90 16.94 11.40
CA TYR A 207 -12.11 17.78 12.29
C TYR A 207 -12.16 19.26 11.90
N GLN A 208 -11.90 19.58 10.62
CA GLN A 208 -11.89 20.96 10.12
C GLN A 208 -13.26 21.64 10.20
N PHE A 209 -14.35 20.88 10.07
CA PHE A 209 -15.72 21.38 10.22
C PHE A 209 -16.26 21.33 11.66
N ASN A 210 -15.44 20.97 12.65
CA ASN A 210 -15.85 20.79 14.05
C ASN A 210 -16.99 19.77 14.25
N ASP A 211 -17.10 18.76 13.39
CA ASP A 211 -18.05 17.66 13.51
C ASP A 211 -17.49 16.55 14.40
N ALA A 212 -17.72 16.66 15.71
CA ALA A 212 -17.27 15.68 16.69
C ALA A 212 -17.88 14.27 16.47
N ILE A 213 -19.11 14.19 15.95
CA ILE A 213 -19.79 12.91 15.71
C ILE A 213 -19.18 12.23 14.48
N GLY A 214 -18.99 12.99 13.39
CA GLY A 214 -18.28 12.54 12.20
C GLY A 214 -16.87 12.09 12.52
N LEU A 215 -16.12 12.88 13.30
CA LEU A 215 -14.76 12.55 13.74
C LEU A 215 -14.73 11.21 14.47
N ALA A 216 -15.58 11.03 15.49
CA ALA A 216 -15.65 9.78 16.26
C ALA A 216 -16.03 8.58 15.38
N ARG A 217 -17.02 8.74 14.49
CA ARG A 217 -17.47 7.68 13.59
C ARG A 217 -16.39 7.25 12.59
N HIS A 218 -15.74 8.22 11.93
CA HIS A 218 -14.74 7.93 10.90
C HIS A 218 -13.43 7.42 11.49
N SER A 219 -12.99 7.96 12.63
CA SER A 219 -11.81 7.45 13.34
C SER A 219 -12.01 6.02 13.84
N GLN A 220 -13.17 5.70 14.44
CA GLN A 220 -13.47 4.33 14.85
C GLN A 220 -13.49 3.36 13.65
N LYS A 221 -14.09 3.78 12.53
CA LYS A 221 -14.09 2.97 11.30
C LYS A 221 -12.67 2.73 10.78
N PHE A 222 -11.79 3.73 10.87
CA PHE A 222 -10.40 3.63 10.44
C PHE A 222 -9.63 2.64 11.32
N LEU A 223 -9.76 2.74 12.64
CA LEU A 223 -9.09 1.83 13.57
C LEU A 223 -9.56 0.38 13.38
N GLY A 224 -10.87 0.17 13.21
CA GLY A 224 -11.42 -1.15 12.89
C GLY A 224 -10.91 -1.70 11.55
N LEU A 225 -10.75 -0.85 10.54
CA LEU A 225 -10.14 -1.24 9.26
C LEU A 225 -8.68 -1.70 9.41
N VAL A 226 -7.89 -1.04 10.26
CA VAL A 226 -6.49 -1.44 10.52
C VAL A 226 -6.42 -2.81 11.20
N GLU A 227 -7.28 -3.08 12.18
CA GLU A 227 -7.35 -4.39 12.86
C GLU A 227 -7.80 -5.51 11.91
N ASP A 228 -8.78 -5.23 11.09
CA ASP A 228 -9.30 -6.15 10.07
C ASP A 228 -8.26 -6.45 8.98
N MET A 229 -7.50 -5.44 8.56
CA MET A 229 -6.40 -5.60 7.60
C MET A 229 -5.24 -6.41 8.22
N ASP A 230 -4.95 -6.26 9.51
CA ASP A 230 -3.98 -7.12 10.21
C ASP A 230 -4.42 -8.60 10.17
N THR A 231 -5.72 -8.85 10.30
CA THR A 231 -6.32 -10.20 10.20
C THR A 231 -6.21 -10.78 8.79
N LEU A 232 -6.41 -9.95 7.76
CA LEU A 232 -6.19 -10.32 6.36
C LEU A 232 -4.74 -10.74 6.12
N LEU A 233 -3.79 -9.91 6.55
CA LEU A 233 -2.35 -10.15 6.35
C LEU A 233 -1.89 -11.43 7.07
N ALA A 234 -2.53 -11.80 8.19
CA ALA A 234 -2.25 -13.04 8.89
C ALA A 234 -2.55 -14.30 8.05
N CYS A 235 -3.35 -14.19 6.99
CA CYS A 235 -3.82 -15.32 6.17
C CYS A 235 -2.77 -15.89 5.21
N HIS A 236 -1.57 -15.29 5.09
CA HIS A 236 -0.52 -15.81 4.22
C HIS A 236 0.89 -15.53 4.76
N ASP A 237 1.80 -16.50 4.64
CA ASP A 237 3.16 -16.46 5.24
C ASP A 237 4.00 -15.25 4.74
N GLY A 238 3.69 -14.73 3.55
CA GLY A 238 4.37 -13.58 2.94
C GLY A 238 4.06 -12.21 3.58
N PHE A 239 3.15 -12.12 4.54
CA PHE A 239 2.73 -10.86 5.16
C PHE A 239 2.83 -10.86 6.69
N LEU A 240 3.79 -11.61 7.24
CA LEU A 240 3.96 -11.77 8.69
C LEU A 240 5.19 -11.00 9.20
N LEU A 241 5.06 -10.30 10.33
CA LEU A 241 6.19 -9.67 11.01
C LEU A 241 7.13 -10.69 11.69
N GLY A 242 6.57 -11.80 12.19
CA GLY A 242 7.32 -12.80 12.96
C GLY A 242 8.56 -13.35 12.24
N PRO A 243 8.46 -13.82 10.97
CA PRO A 243 9.62 -14.32 10.23
C PRO A 243 10.77 -13.32 10.13
N TRP A 244 10.47 -12.03 9.94
CA TRP A 244 11.47 -10.96 9.93
C TRP A 244 12.22 -10.88 11.27
N LEU A 245 11.50 -10.76 12.39
CA LEU A 245 12.12 -10.66 13.71
C LEU A 245 12.87 -11.93 14.12
N GLU A 246 12.31 -13.11 13.84
CA GLU A 246 12.98 -14.38 14.13
C GLU A 246 14.23 -14.60 13.28
N SER A 247 14.23 -14.14 12.03
CA SER A 247 15.42 -14.22 11.18
C SER A 247 16.57 -13.38 11.75
N ALA A 248 16.28 -12.16 12.25
CA ALA A 248 17.28 -11.30 12.87
C ALA A 248 17.86 -11.92 14.14
N LYS A 249 17.00 -12.44 15.03
CA LYS A 249 17.43 -13.11 16.27
C LYS A 249 18.32 -14.33 16.00
N LYS A 250 18.01 -15.13 14.98
CA LYS A 250 18.79 -16.33 14.62
C LYS A 250 20.24 -16.05 14.21
N LEU A 251 20.57 -14.80 13.86
CA LEU A 251 21.94 -14.40 13.53
C LEU A 251 22.80 -14.15 14.77
N ALA A 252 22.19 -14.02 15.95
CA ALA A 252 22.88 -13.71 17.19
C ALA A 252 23.68 -14.90 17.74
N GLN A 253 24.80 -14.61 18.41
CA GLN A 253 25.66 -15.60 19.07
C GLN A 253 25.39 -15.69 20.58
N ASP A 254 24.74 -14.68 21.15
CA ASP A 254 24.41 -14.57 22.57
C ASP A 254 23.15 -13.72 22.78
N GLU A 255 22.67 -13.65 24.03
CA GLU A 255 21.43 -12.96 24.40
C GLU A 255 21.51 -11.43 24.19
N GLU A 256 22.69 -10.83 24.30
CA GLU A 256 22.88 -9.39 24.10
C GLU A 256 22.76 -9.05 22.62
N GLN A 257 23.42 -9.83 21.75
CA GLN A 257 23.26 -9.72 20.31
C GLN A 257 21.83 -10.01 19.86
N GLU A 258 21.14 -10.98 20.48
CA GLU A 258 19.75 -11.30 20.14
C GLU A 258 18.84 -10.09 20.38
N LYS A 259 18.98 -9.44 21.54
CA LYS A 259 18.27 -8.20 21.89
C LYS A 259 18.58 -7.08 20.89
N GLN A 260 19.87 -6.89 20.57
CA GLN A 260 20.31 -5.86 19.65
C GLN A 260 19.78 -6.10 18.23
N PHE A 261 19.87 -7.32 17.71
CA PHE A 261 19.44 -7.64 16.35
C PHE A 261 17.93 -7.56 16.18
N GLU A 262 17.14 -7.96 17.20
CA GLU A 262 15.70 -7.72 17.17
C GLU A 262 15.38 -6.22 17.20
N TRP A 263 16.06 -5.44 18.04
CA TRP A 263 15.92 -3.98 18.06
C TRP A 263 16.26 -3.38 16.69
N ASN A 264 17.37 -3.78 16.05
CA ASN A 264 17.74 -3.35 14.70
C ASN A 264 16.64 -3.66 13.68
N ALA A 265 16.10 -4.88 13.72
CA ALA A 265 15.05 -5.33 12.80
C ALA A 265 13.76 -4.54 12.96
N ARG A 266 13.36 -4.22 14.20
CA ARG A 266 12.23 -3.35 14.53
C ARG A 266 12.48 -1.92 14.08
N THR A 267 13.67 -1.39 14.36
CA THR A 267 14.05 -0.02 14.04
C THR A 267 14.07 0.22 12.53
N GLN A 268 14.64 -0.69 11.74
CA GLN A 268 14.76 -0.55 10.28
C GLN A 268 13.40 -0.34 9.58
N ILE A 269 12.33 -0.97 10.08
CA ILE A 269 10.98 -0.89 9.49
C ILE A 269 10.08 0.17 10.12
N THR A 270 10.60 0.96 11.08
CA THR A 270 9.85 2.00 11.81
C THR A 270 10.62 3.32 11.83
N MET A 271 11.28 3.69 12.92
CA MET A 271 11.99 4.98 13.06
C MET A 271 13.28 5.07 12.23
N TRP A 272 13.83 3.93 11.80
CA TRP A 272 15.07 3.81 11.00
C TRP A 272 16.37 4.20 11.72
N PHE A 273 16.47 5.41 12.29
CA PHE A 273 17.59 5.84 13.13
C PHE A 273 17.11 6.69 14.33
N ASP A 274 18.06 7.25 15.07
CA ASP A 274 17.85 8.10 16.23
C ASP A 274 16.77 9.18 16.04
N ASN A 275 16.07 9.45 17.14
CA ASN A 275 15.07 10.50 17.28
C ASN A 275 15.33 11.30 18.57
N THR A 276 14.58 12.38 18.76
CA THR A 276 14.50 13.09 20.04
C THR A 276 13.12 12.88 20.67
N LYS A 277 12.88 13.50 21.83
CA LYS A 277 11.55 13.45 22.46
C LYS A 277 10.46 14.09 21.60
N GLU A 278 10.80 15.01 20.70
CA GLU A 278 9.82 15.79 19.94
C GLU A 278 10.03 15.71 18.42
N GLU A 279 11.13 15.13 17.96
CA GLU A 279 11.48 15.07 16.55
C GLU A 279 11.76 13.62 16.20
N ALA A 280 10.99 13.09 15.26
CA ALA A 280 11.24 11.79 14.70
C ALA A 280 12.42 11.84 13.73
N SER A 281 12.95 10.67 13.41
CA SER A 281 13.96 10.51 12.36
C SER A 281 13.48 11.07 11.02
N LEU A 282 14.41 11.61 10.23
CA LEU A 282 14.18 12.02 8.84
C LEU A 282 13.80 10.83 7.94
N LEU A 283 14.12 9.60 8.36
CA LEU A 283 13.80 8.36 7.64
C LEU A 283 12.71 7.54 8.37
N ARG A 284 11.95 8.15 9.27
CA ARG A 284 10.78 7.50 9.87
C ARG A 284 9.87 6.93 8.77
N ASP A 285 9.40 5.71 9.00
CA ASP A 285 8.53 4.97 8.10
C ASP A 285 9.09 4.80 6.67
N TYR A 286 10.41 5.01 6.46
CA TYR A 286 11.04 4.78 5.16
C TYR A 286 10.90 3.33 4.74
N GLY A 287 11.24 2.40 5.65
CA GLY A 287 11.12 0.96 5.47
C GLY A 287 9.79 0.36 5.92
N ASN A 288 8.68 1.10 5.79
CA ASN A 288 7.37 0.64 6.23
C ASN A 288 6.95 -0.70 5.57
N LYS A 289 6.04 -1.43 6.23
CA LYS A 289 5.55 -2.73 5.78
C LYS A 289 4.07 -2.90 6.10
N TYR A 290 3.35 -3.58 5.22
CA TYR A 290 2.05 -4.14 5.54
C TYR A 290 2.20 -5.58 6.02
N TRP A 291 2.57 -5.73 7.29
CA TRP A 291 2.71 -7.04 7.94
C TRP A 291 1.76 -7.19 9.12
N SER A 292 1.15 -8.37 9.24
CA SER A 292 0.38 -8.76 10.43
C SER A 292 1.28 -8.72 11.67
N GLY A 293 0.72 -8.21 12.76
CA GLY A 293 1.44 -7.84 13.96
C GLY A 293 1.90 -6.38 13.94
N LEU A 294 2.46 -5.91 12.82
CA LEU A 294 2.93 -4.52 12.71
C LEU A 294 1.76 -3.53 12.59
N LEU A 295 0.72 -3.88 11.83
CA LEU A 295 -0.49 -3.06 11.75
C LEU A 295 -1.14 -2.92 13.11
N ARG A 296 -1.49 -4.03 13.75
CA ARG A 296 -2.19 -4.01 15.03
C ARG A 296 -1.37 -3.42 16.18
N ASP A 297 -0.08 -3.71 16.26
CA ASP A 297 0.71 -3.35 17.45
C ASP A 297 1.56 -2.08 17.29
N TYR A 298 1.67 -1.52 16.09
CA TYR A 298 2.41 -0.28 15.84
C TYR A 298 1.58 0.78 15.11
N TYR A 299 1.10 0.51 13.89
CA TYR A 299 0.39 1.53 13.10
C TYR A 299 -0.99 1.89 13.67
N GLY A 300 -1.77 0.91 14.13
CA GLY A 300 -3.07 1.12 14.77
C GLY A 300 -2.98 2.01 16.03
N PRO A 301 -2.08 1.72 16.98
CA PRO A 301 -1.86 2.58 18.14
C PRO A 301 -1.38 4.00 17.78
N ARG A 302 -0.55 4.17 16.74
CA ARG A 302 -0.17 5.50 16.24
C ARG A 302 -1.38 6.27 15.69
N ALA A 303 -2.24 5.62 14.91
CA ALA A 303 -3.48 6.20 14.44
C ALA A 303 -4.41 6.60 15.60
N ALA A 304 -4.54 5.74 16.61
CA ALA A 304 -5.36 6.02 17.79
C ALA A 304 -4.85 7.24 18.57
N ILE A 305 -3.52 7.38 18.72
CA ILE A 305 -2.92 8.58 19.29
C ILE A 305 -3.29 9.81 18.46
N TYR A 306 -3.14 9.78 17.13
CA TYR A 306 -3.50 10.91 16.26
C TYR A 306 -4.96 11.33 16.45
N PHE A 307 -5.90 10.39 16.37
CA PHE A 307 -7.32 10.67 16.52
C PHE A 307 -7.69 11.15 17.93
N LYS A 308 -7.01 10.66 18.98
CA LYS A 308 -7.18 11.17 20.34
C LYS A 308 -6.88 12.67 20.41
N TYR A 309 -5.80 13.14 19.78
CA TYR A 309 -5.45 14.57 19.80
C TYR A 309 -6.40 15.41 18.94
N LEU A 310 -6.94 14.88 17.84
CA LEU A 310 -8.02 15.55 17.09
C LEU A 310 -9.26 15.74 17.98
N THR A 311 -9.70 14.68 18.66
CA THR A 311 -10.88 14.72 19.53
C THR A 311 -10.69 15.69 20.69
N GLN A 312 -9.55 15.66 21.37
CA GLN A 312 -9.24 16.58 22.47
C GLN A 312 -9.20 18.05 22.01
N SER A 313 -8.69 18.30 20.80
CA SER A 313 -8.69 19.63 20.20
C SER A 313 -10.12 20.16 20.02
N LEU A 314 -11.05 19.34 19.51
CA LEU A 314 -12.46 19.73 19.39
C LEU A 314 -13.15 19.90 20.75
N GLU A 315 -12.96 18.96 21.68
CA GLU A 315 -13.61 18.98 23.01
C GLU A 315 -13.21 20.20 23.84
N TRP A 316 -11.94 20.61 23.77
CA TRP A 316 -11.43 21.74 24.54
C TRP A 316 -11.49 23.08 23.78
N GLY A 317 -11.89 23.06 22.50
CA GLY A 317 -11.87 24.25 21.65
C GLY A 317 -10.46 24.84 21.51
N SER A 318 -9.43 23.99 21.48
CA SER A 318 -8.02 24.38 21.39
C SER A 318 -7.38 23.85 20.11
N GLU A 319 -6.29 24.46 19.68
CA GLU A 319 -5.50 23.98 18.53
C GLU A 319 -4.96 22.54 18.75
N PHE A 320 -4.64 21.86 17.64
CA PHE A 320 -4.00 20.55 17.69
C PHE A 320 -2.63 20.65 18.35
N ARG A 321 -2.42 19.92 19.46
CA ARG A 321 -1.18 19.97 20.24
C ARG A 321 -0.08 19.14 19.58
N LEU A 322 0.43 19.61 18.45
CA LEU A 322 1.40 18.90 17.60
C LEU A 322 2.62 18.37 18.38
N LYS A 323 3.20 19.18 19.28
CA LYS A 323 4.36 18.76 20.10
C LYS A 323 4.03 17.65 21.09
N ASP A 324 2.87 17.71 21.72
CA ASP A 324 2.46 16.67 22.68
C ASP A 324 2.12 15.37 21.96
N TRP A 325 1.43 15.46 20.83
CA TRP A 325 1.21 14.34 19.93
C TRP A 325 2.54 13.70 19.49
N ARG A 326 3.52 14.51 19.04
CA ARG A 326 4.88 14.06 18.68
C ARG A 326 5.54 13.27 19.81
N ARG A 327 5.56 13.83 21.02
CA ARG A 327 6.14 13.15 22.20
C ARG A 327 5.53 11.79 22.44
N GLU A 328 4.21 11.67 22.29
CA GLU A 328 3.51 10.44 22.60
C GLU A 328 3.71 9.35 21.55
N TRP A 329 3.59 9.66 20.26
CA TRP A 329 3.76 8.65 19.22
C TRP A 329 5.24 8.26 19.04
N ILE A 330 6.19 9.18 19.26
CA ILE A 330 7.62 8.85 19.28
C ILE A 330 7.93 7.93 20.46
N LYS A 331 7.41 8.23 21.65
CA LYS A 331 7.55 7.33 22.80
C LYS A 331 6.98 5.95 22.50
N LEU A 332 5.80 5.86 21.90
CA LEU A 332 5.21 4.59 21.49
C LEU A 332 6.14 3.82 20.54
N THR A 333 6.72 4.50 19.55
CA THR A 333 7.67 3.87 18.62
C THR A 333 8.89 3.32 19.35
N ASN A 334 9.49 4.12 20.23
CA ASN A 334 10.67 3.70 21.00
C ASN A 334 10.34 2.54 21.94
N ASP A 335 9.18 2.54 22.59
CA ASP A 335 8.74 1.43 23.44
C ASP A 335 8.50 0.15 22.61
N TRP A 336 7.91 0.29 21.42
CA TRP A 336 7.68 -0.85 20.51
C TRP A 336 9.00 -1.44 19.98
N GLN A 337 9.99 -0.60 19.66
CA GLN A 337 11.32 -1.04 19.23
C GLN A 337 12.09 -1.77 20.34
N ASN A 338 11.93 -1.34 21.59
CA ASN A 338 12.53 -1.98 22.76
C ASN A 338 11.76 -3.22 23.24
N SER A 339 10.55 -3.45 22.71
CA SER A 339 9.73 -4.59 23.07
C SER A 339 10.34 -5.91 22.58
N ARG A 340 10.11 -6.97 23.36
CA ARG A 340 10.45 -8.36 23.00
C ARG A 340 9.20 -9.21 22.72
N LYS A 341 8.08 -8.56 22.38
CA LYS A 341 6.82 -9.26 22.07
C LYS A 341 7.03 -10.18 20.86
N GLU A 342 6.71 -11.46 21.03
CA GLU A 342 6.76 -12.45 19.97
C GLU A 342 5.58 -12.32 19.00
N PHE A 343 5.82 -12.65 17.73
CA PHE A 343 4.83 -12.59 16.66
C PHE A 343 4.76 -13.94 15.93
N PRO A 344 3.58 -14.33 15.41
CA PRO A 344 3.43 -15.59 14.66
C PRO A 344 4.37 -15.68 13.47
N VAL A 345 5.00 -16.85 13.29
CA VAL A 345 5.87 -17.19 12.14
C VAL A 345 5.16 -18.05 11.09
N LYS A 346 3.89 -18.35 11.32
CA LYS A 346 3.04 -19.11 10.43
C LYS A 346 1.71 -18.42 10.28
N SER A 347 1.19 -18.46 9.05
CA SER A 347 -0.11 -17.90 8.72
C SER A 347 -1.24 -18.63 9.44
N SER A 348 -2.33 -17.92 9.60
CA SER A 348 -3.56 -18.42 10.21
C SER A 348 -4.76 -17.76 9.55
N GLY A 349 -5.90 -18.46 9.50
CA GLY A 349 -7.09 -17.97 8.80
C GLY A 349 -7.16 -18.47 7.36
N ASN A 350 -8.13 -17.95 6.61
CA ASN A 350 -8.41 -18.36 5.24
C ASN A 350 -8.46 -17.12 4.34
N ALA A 351 -7.50 -17.00 3.42
CA ALA A 351 -7.38 -15.84 2.54
C ALA A 351 -8.67 -15.52 1.78
N LEU A 352 -9.35 -16.53 1.22
CA LEU A 352 -10.57 -16.32 0.44
C LEU A 352 -11.72 -15.81 1.30
N ASN A 353 -12.00 -16.47 2.43
CA ASN A 353 -13.10 -16.10 3.31
C ASN A 353 -12.87 -14.72 3.93
N THR A 354 -11.64 -14.43 4.36
CA THR A 354 -11.30 -13.13 4.94
C THR A 354 -11.39 -12.02 3.89
N SER A 355 -10.86 -12.23 2.69
CA SER A 355 -10.98 -11.26 1.59
C SER A 355 -12.43 -10.97 1.21
N ARG A 356 -13.27 -12.01 1.10
CA ARG A 356 -14.71 -11.86 0.80
C ARG A 356 -15.42 -11.05 1.88
N TRP A 357 -15.20 -11.40 3.16
CA TRP A 357 -15.79 -10.67 4.28
C TRP A 357 -15.39 -9.18 4.29
N LEU A 358 -14.11 -8.87 4.03
CA LEU A 358 -13.64 -7.48 4.01
C LEU A 358 -14.14 -6.70 2.80
N PHE A 359 -14.24 -7.36 1.65
CA PHE A 359 -14.86 -6.80 0.47
C PHE A 359 -16.30 -6.37 0.78
N ASP A 360 -17.12 -7.27 1.34
CA ASP A 360 -18.51 -6.98 1.70
C ASP A 360 -18.61 -5.86 2.75
N LYS A 361 -17.72 -5.85 3.74
CA LYS A 361 -17.73 -4.88 4.85
C LYS A 361 -17.35 -3.46 4.42
N TYR A 362 -16.41 -3.31 3.49
CA TYR A 362 -15.79 -2.01 3.19
C TYR A 362 -15.99 -1.53 1.75
N LEU A 363 -16.10 -2.45 0.78
CA LEU A 363 -15.99 -2.15 -0.65
C LEU A 363 -17.29 -2.46 -1.44
N GLY A 364 -18.12 -3.40 -0.97
CA GLY A 364 -19.31 -3.89 -1.68
C GLY A 364 -20.34 -2.81 -2.03
N SER A 365 -20.58 -1.84 -1.14
CA SER A 365 -21.49 -0.70 -1.41
C SER A 365 -20.95 0.26 -2.48
N SER A 366 -19.65 0.23 -2.75
CA SER A 366 -19.01 1.07 -3.79
C SER A 366 -19.13 0.43 -5.18
N ALA A 367 -19.35 -0.89 -5.26
CA ALA A 367 -19.50 -1.63 -6.51
C ALA A 367 -20.93 -1.54 -7.09
N GLU A 368 -21.98 -1.45 -6.25
CA GLU A 368 -23.37 -1.30 -6.71
C GLU A 368 -23.60 0.01 -7.50
N ASN A 369 -22.86 1.07 -7.18
CA ASN A 369 -22.91 2.33 -7.94
C ASN A 369 -22.41 2.17 -9.39
N ILE A 370 -21.59 1.16 -9.70
CA ILE A 370 -21.02 0.92 -11.04
C ILE A 370 -22.06 0.23 -11.96
N GLN A 371 -22.86 -0.69 -11.41
CA GLN A 371 -23.96 -1.31 -12.17
C GLN A 371 -25.04 -0.30 -12.57
N SER A 372 -25.29 0.71 -11.73
CA SER A 372 -26.27 1.77 -12.04
C SER A 372 -25.86 2.65 -13.23
N LEU A 373 -24.56 2.83 -13.46
CA LEU A 373 -24.02 3.64 -14.56
C LEU A 373 -23.98 2.88 -15.89
N HIS A 374 -23.75 1.56 -15.87
CA HIS A 374 -23.81 0.75 -17.09
C HIS A 374 -25.25 0.43 -17.52
N GLY A 375 -26.21 0.35 -16.59
CA GLY A 375 -27.63 0.20 -16.90
C GLY A 375 -28.28 1.43 -17.54
N ALA A 376 -27.77 2.64 -17.25
CA ALA A 376 -28.31 3.89 -17.79
C ALA A 376 -27.82 4.20 -19.23
N ALA A 377 -26.72 3.59 -19.68
CA ALA A 377 -26.17 3.83 -21.01
C ALA A 377 -26.88 3.04 -22.13
N THR A 378 -27.82 2.14 -21.81
CA THR A 378 -28.49 1.27 -22.79
C THR A 378 -29.94 1.65 -23.12
N GLU A 379 -30.49 2.73 -22.52
CA GLU A 379 -31.91 3.11 -22.70
C GLU A 379 -32.18 4.38 -23.54
N ILE A 380 -31.20 4.92 -24.26
CA ILE A 380 -31.45 6.03 -25.20
C ILE A 380 -30.99 5.66 -26.62
N VAL A 381 -31.65 4.67 -27.23
CA VAL A 381 -31.85 4.60 -28.69
C VAL A 381 -33.16 3.86 -28.97
N ILE A 382 -34.28 4.58 -29.04
CA ILE A 382 -35.41 4.30 -29.97
C ILE A 382 -35.91 5.64 -30.50
#